data_AF-A0A7Z0SYY6-F1
#
_entry.id   AF-A0A7Z0SYY6-F1
#
_cell.length_a   1.000
_cell.length_b   1.000
_cell.length_c   1.000
_cell.angle_alpha   90.00
_cell.angle_beta   90.00
_cell.angle_gamma   90.00
#
_symmetry.space_group_name_H-M   'P 1'
#
loop_
_entity.id
_entity.type
_entity.pdbx_description
1 polymer ?
#
loop_
_entity_poly.entity_id
_entity_poly.type
_entity_poly.pdbx_seq_one_letter_code
_entity_poly.pdbx_strand_id
1 'polypeptide(L)' 'MAHTPETGTDTAAMLAAVNITVTEEGKQRARRRLREARERWTPELDSAVREQLGLTDRTAA' A
#
# COMPACT_ATOMS: atom_id res chain seq x y z
N MET A 1 28.05 13.13 14.10
CA MET A 1 27.82 11.84 13.40
C MET A 1 26.33 11.72 13.17
N ALA A 2 25.81 12.19 12.03
CA ALA A 2 24.39 12.02 11.71
C ALA A 2 24.18 10.57 11.28
N HIS A 3 23.50 9.79 12.11
CA HIS A 3 22.99 8.48 11.74
C HIS A 3 21.84 8.71 10.75
N THR A 4 22.14 8.78 9.45
CA THR A 4 21.13 8.52 8.43
C THR A 4 20.69 7.07 8.59
N PRO A 5 19.41 6.80 8.90
CA PRO A 5 18.94 5.42 8.97
C PRO A 5 19.06 4.79 7.59
N GLU A 6 19.55 3.54 7.55
CA GLU A 6 19.56 2.66 6.37
C GLU A 6 18.10 2.37 5.98
N THR A 7 17.43 3.33 5.34
CA THR A 7 16.00 3.31 5.02
C THR A 7 15.62 2.25 3.98
N GLY A 8 16.59 1.54 3.40
CA GLY A 8 16.34 0.45 2.46
C GLY A 8 15.83 -0.84 3.10
N THR A 9 16.07 -1.06 4.40
CA THR A 9 15.81 -2.36 5.06
C THR A 9 14.75 -2.32 6.16
N ASP A 10 14.32 -1.14 6.62
CA ASP A 10 13.30 -1.01 7.66
C ASP A 10 12.23 0.05 7.32
N THR A 11 11.13 -0.40 6.72
CA THR A 11 9.97 0.45 6.40
C THR A 11 9.35 1.08 7.66
N ALA A 12 9.44 0.43 8.83
CA ALA A 12 8.92 1.02 10.06
C ALA A 12 9.77 2.23 10.49
N ALA A 13 11.09 2.16 10.32
CA ALA A 13 11.99 3.28 10.55
C ALA A 13 11.71 4.45 9.59
N MET A 14 11.45 4.17 8.31
CA MET A 14 11.04 5.20 7.34
C MET A 14 9.74 5.90 7.74
N LEU A 15 8.73 5.13 8.15
CA LEU A 15 7.45 5.66 8.59
C LEU A 15 7.60 6.47 9.88
N ALA A 16 8.42 6.00 10.81
CA ALA A 16 8.72 6.74 12.04
C ALA A 16 9.40 8.09 11.75
N ALA A 17 10.26 8.18 10.73
CA ALA A 17 10.91 9.43 10.32
C ALA A 17 9.92 10.52 9.85
N VAL A 18 8.72 10.13 9.42
CA VAL A 18 7.60 11.03 9.07
C VAL A 18 6.49 11.02 10.13
N ASN A 19 6.82 10.65 11.38
CA ASN A 19 5.92 10.60 12.54
C ASN A 19 4.75 9.61 12.39
N ILE A 20 4.91 8.55 11.60
CA ILE A 20 3.93 7.47 11.50
C ILE A 20 4.38 6.30 12.38
N THR A 21 3.63 6.05 13.46
CA THR A 21 3.88 4.93 14.36
C THR A 21 3.27 3.64 13.83
N VAL A 22 4.11 2.62 13.62
CA VAL A 22 3.66 1.27 13.24
C VAL A 22 3.47 0.42 14.50
N THR A 23 2.21 0.13 14.85
CA THR A 23 1.86 -0.80 15.94
C THR A 23 1.33 -2.12 15.39
N GLU A 24 1.37 -3.19 16.19
CA GLU A 24 0.86 -4.49 15.72
C GLU A 24 -0.67 -4.46 15.55
N GLU A 25 -1.42 -3.76 16.40
CA GLU A 25 -2.85 -3.57 16.16
C GLU A 25 -3.10 -2.79 14.87
N GLY A 26 -2.25 -1.79 14.57
CA GLY A 26 -2.26 -1.05 13.32
C GLY A 26 -2.07 -1.96 12.11
N LYS A 27 -1.09 -2.86 12.16
CA LYS A 27 -0.86 -3.86 11.10
C LYS A 27 -2.05 -4.79 10.94
N GLN A 28 -2.65 -5.27 12.03
CA GLN A 28 -3.83 -6.14 11.95
C GLN A 28 -5.03 -5.42 11.32
N ARG A 29 -5.27 -4.15 11.69
CA ARG A 29 -6.31 -3.33 11.04
C ARG A 29 -6.02 -3.13 9.56
N ALA A 30 -4.76 -2.85 9.19
CA ALA A 30 -4.36 -2.67 7.79
C ALA A 30 -4.56 -3.95 6.97
N ARG A 31 -4.14 -5.11 7.50
CA ARG A 31 -4.37 -6.43 6.87
C ARG A 31 -5.86 -6.70 6.65
N ARG A 32 -6.70 -6.43 7.65
CA ARG A 32 -8.14 -6.61 7.54
C ARG A 32 -8.74 -5.72 6.45
N ARG A 33 -8.41 -4.42 6.45
CA ARG A 33 -8.90 -3.46 5.44
C ARG A 33 -8.43 -3.82 4.03
N LEU A 34 -7.19 -4.29 3.88
CA LEU A 34 -6.66 -4.72 2.59
C LEU A 34 -7.43 -5.92 2.04
N ARG A 35 -7.75 -6.88 2.90
CA ARG A 35 -8.59 -8.04 2.53
C ARG A 35 -10.00 -7.60 2.13
N GLU A 36 -10.66 -6.78 2.94
CA GLU A 36 -12.00 -6.25 2.63
C GLU A 36 -12.01 -5.45 1.31
N ALA A 37 -10.96 -4.68 1.03
CA ALA A 37 -10.82 -3.95 -0.23
C ALA A 37 -10.63 -4.90 -1.42
N ARG A 38 -9.84 -5.97 -1.25
CA ARG A 38 -9.62 -6.99 -2.29
C ARG A 38 -10.89 -7.76 -2.61
N GLU A 39 -11.69 -8.09 -1.59
CA GLU A 39 -12.98 -8.77 -1.77
C GLU A 39 -14.01 -7.92 -2.51
N ARG A 40 -13.94 -6.59 -2.37
CA ARG A 40 -14.79 -5.64 -3.10
C ARG A 40 -14.32 -5.35 -4.53
N TRP A 41 -13.12 -5.78 -4.91
CA TRP A 41 -12.57 -5.46 -6.22
C TRP A 41 -13.27 -6.29 -7.30
N THR A 42 -13.80 -5.62 -8.32
CA THR A 42 -14.39 -6.25 -9.49
C THR A 42 -13.57 -5.88 -10.74
N PRO A 43 -13.66 -6.65 -11.84
CA PRO A 43 -13.00 -6.30 -13.09
C PRO A 43 -13.39 -4.91 -13.61
N GLU A 44 -14.64 -4.50 -13.41
CA GLU A 44 -15.14 -3.19 -13.84
C GLU A 44 -14.52 -2.05 -13.02
N LEU A 45 -14.38 -2.25 -11.70
CA LEU A 45 -13.67 -1.31 -10.84
C LEU A 45 -12.18 -1.24 -11.19
N ASP A 46 -11.56 -2.37 -11.54
CA ASP A 46 -10.17 -2.40 -12.00
C ASP A 46 -9.98 -1.58 -13.27
N SER A 47 -10.78 -1.84 -14.31
CA SER A 47 -10.73 -1.10 -15.58
C SER A 47 -10.97 0.40 -15.37
N ALA A 48 -11.97 0.79 -14.56
CA ALA A 48 -12.22 2.19 -14.24
C ALA A 48 -11.02 2.88 -13.56
N VAL A 49 -10.34 2.19 -12.63
CA VAL A 49 -9.13 2.73 -11.98
C VAL A 49 -7.97 2.83 -12.96
N ARG A 50 -7.83 1.86 -13.88
CA ARG A 50 -6.79 1.90 -14.91
C ARG A 50 -6.99 3.07 -15.86
N GLU A 51 -8.23 3.29 -16.31
CA GLU A 51 -8.58 4.45 -17.14
C GLU A 51 -8.23 5.77 -16.43
N GLN A 52 -8.60 5.92 -15.14
CA GLN A 52 -8.25 7.10 -14.34
C GLN A 52 -6.75 7.34 -14.19
N LEU A 53 -5.97 6.25 -14.14
CA LEU A 53 -4.51 6.31 -14.04
C LEU A 53 -3.83 6.44 -15.43
N GLY A 54 -4.59 6.53 -16.52
CA GLY A 54 -4.07 6.54 -17.89
C GLY A 54 -3.33 5.25 -18.26
N LEU A 55 -3.63 4.15 -17.58
CA LEU A 55 -3.05 2.84 -17.83
C LEU A 55 -3.91 2.11 -18.85
N THR A 56 -3.30 1.60 -19.90
CA THR A 56 -4.00 0.73 -20.85
C THR A 56 -4.48 -0.53 -20.12
N ASP A 57 -5.70 -0.95 -20.44
CA ASP A 57 -6.25 -2.19 -19.90
C ASP A 57 -5.31 -3.34 -20.21
N ARG A 58 -5.07 -4.18 -19.20
CA ARG A 58 -4.27 -5.39 -19.39
C ARG A 58 -5.17 -6.34 -20.16
N THR A 59 -5.17 -6.24 -21.50
CA THR A 59 -5.70 -7.27 -22.38
C THR A 59 -5.16 -8.60 -21.87
N ALA A 60 -6.05 -9.42 -21.32
CA ALA A 60 -5.75 -10.78 -20.95
C ALA A 60 -5.27 -11.49 -22.21
N ALA A 61 -3.99 -11.86 -22.24
CA ALA A 61 -3.42 -12.81 -23.18
C ALA A 61 -3.43 -14.20 -22.54
#